data_AF-A0A357AFH0-F1
#
_entry.id   AF-A0A357AFH0-F1
#
_cell.length_a   1.000
_cell.length_b   1.000
_cell.length_c   1.000
_cell.angle_alpha   90.00
_cell.angle_beta   90.00
_cell.angle_gamma   90.00
#
_symmetry.space_group_name_H-M   'P 1'
#
loop_
_entity.id
_entity.type
_entity.pdbx_description
1 polymer ?
#
loop_
_entity_poly.entity_id
_entity_poly.type
_entity_poly.pdbx_seq_one_letter_code
_entity_poly.pdbx_strand_id
1 'polypeptide(L)'
;MSISATIKSVQDIMRQDAGVDGDAQRISQLVWMLFLKVFDSKEKEWDAISDNYTYIIPDGLRWSDWAEDDEGITGDELLDFVNNTLFKTFKDLQLTEK
;
A
#
# COMPACT_ATOMS: atom_id res chain seq x y z
N MET A 1 19.32 5.78 -6.14
CA MET A 1 18.50 7.02 -6.09
C MET A 1 18.40 7.47 -4.65
N SER A 2 18.35 8.79 -4.38
CA SER A 2 18.03 9.27 -3.04
C SER A 2 16.52 9.17 -2.79
N ILE A 3 16.11 8.98 -1.54
CA ILE A 3 14.69 8.95 -1.14
C ILE A 3 13.97 10.22 -1.62
N SER A 4 14.62 11.38 -1.50
CA SER A 4 14.07 12.65 -1.98
C SER A 4 13.82 12.66 -3.50
N ALA A 5 14.68 12.03 -4.30
CA ALA A 5 14.48 11.91 -5.75
C ALA A 5 13.29 11.00 -6.07
N THR A 6 13.13 9.89 -5.35
CA THR A 6 11.99 8.98 -5.51
C THR A 6 10.67 9.68 -5.14
N ILE A 7 10.62 10.36 -3.99
CA ILE A 7 9.42 11.11 -3.56
C ILE A 7 9.04 12.15 -4.61
N LYS A 8 10.02 12.90 -5.13
CA LYS A 8 9.77 13.90 -6.16
C LYS A 8 9.22 13.27 -7.45
N SER A 9 9.80 12.16 -7.89
CA SER A 9 9.31 11.42 -9.07
C SER A 9 7.85 11.00 -8.91
N VAL A 10 7.47 10.47 -7.75
CA VAL A 10 6.08 10.08 -7.52
C VAL A 10 5.16 11.31 -7.49
N GLN A 11 5.55 12.39 -6.82
CA GLN A 11 4.79 13.64 -6.83
C GLN A 11 4.58 14.19 -8.25
N ASP A 12 5.61 14.13 -9.10
CA ASP A 12 5.55 14.58 -10.49
C ASP A 12 4.59 13.72 -11.32
N ILE A 13 4.52 12.40 -11.09
CA ILE A 13 3.53 11.50 -11.70
C ILE A 13 2.11 11.88 -11.25
N MET A 14 1.90 12.05 -9.94
CA MET A 14 0.58 12.35 -9.37
C MET A 14 0.00 13.70 -9.77
N ARG A 15 0.82 14.64 -10.26
CA ARG A 15 0.31 15.90 -10.83
C ARG A 15 -0.49 15.71 -12.12
N GLN A 16 -0.36 14.55 -12.77
CA GLN A 16 -1.11 14.21 -13.98
C GLN A 16 -2.49 13.62 -13.64
N ASP A 17 -2.72 13.26 -12.38
CA ASP A 17 -3.99 12.68 -11.91
C ASP A 17 -5.04 13.78 -11.73
N ALA A 18 -6.08 13.73 -12.55
CA ALA A 18 -7.20 14.68 -12.49
C ALA A 18 -8.06 14.54 -11.22
N GLY A 19 -7.93 13.43 -10.49
CA GLY A 19 -8.63 13.14 -9.24
C GLY A 19 -7.93 13.65 -7.97
N VAL A 20 -6.72 14.21 -8.09
CA VAL A 20 -5.90 14.68 -6.96
C VAL A 20 -5.60 16.17 -7.09
N ASP A 21 -6.31 17.00 -6.32
CA ASP A 21 -6.10 18.45 -6.25
C ASP A 21 -5.30 18.85 -5.00
N GLY A 22 -4.22 19.58 -5.23
CA GLY A 22 -3.34 20.11 -4.19
C GLY A 22 -2.35 19.11 -3.55
N ASP A 23 -1.39 19.67 -2.80
CA ASP A 23 -0.29 18.90 -2.22
C ASP A 23 -0.73 18.03 -1.03
N ALA A 24 -1.76 18.45 -0.29
CA ALA A 24 -2.28 17.68 0.82
C ALA A 24 -2.86 16.33 0.38
N GLN A 25 -3.59 16.30 -0.74
CA GLN A 25 -4.11 15.04 -1.29
C GLN A 25 -2.98 14.15 -1.83
N ARG A 26 -1.98 14.74 -2.50
CA ARG A 26 -0.79 13.99 -2.95
C ARG A 26 -0.05 13.34 -1.78
N ILE A 27 0.13 14.08 -0.68
CA ILE A 27 0.74 13.55 0.53
C ILE A 27 -0.12 12.40 1.10
N SER A 28 -1.44 12.56 1.14
CA SER A 28 -2.33 11.52 1.65
C SER A 28 -2.20 10.20 0.89
N GLN A 29 -2.13 10.26 -0.44
CA GLN A 29 -1.95 9.06 -1.28
C GLN A 29 -0.58 8.41 -1.07
N LEU A 30 0.49 9.20 -0.97
CA LEU A 30 1.82 8.69 -0.65
C LEU A 30 1.88 8.00 0.71
N VAL A 31 1.24 8.58 1.72
CA VAL A 31 1.33 8.09 3.10
C VAL A 31 0.79 6.67 3.24
N TRP A 32 -0.39 6.36 2.70
CA TRP A 32 -0.96 5.01 2.86
C TRP A 32 -0.17 3.96 2.07
N MET A 33 0.31 4.30 0.87
CA MET A 33 1.13 3.39 0.07
C MET A 33 2.45 3.07 0.77
N LEU A 34 3.14 4.11 1.27
CA LEU A 34 4.38 3.93 2.04
C LEU A 34 4.14 3.14 3.32
N PHE A 35 3.03 3.39 4.02
CA PHE A 35 2.65 2.62 5.19
C PHE A 35 2.53 1.13 4.85
N LEU A 36 1.78 0.76 3.81
CA LEU A 36 1.60 -0.64 3.42
C LEU A 36 2.91 -1.30 2.98
N LYS A 37 3.77 -0.62 2.19
CA LYS A 37 5.07 -1.18 1.79
C LYS A 37 5.98 -1.45 2.99
N VAL A 38 6.06 -0.50 3.91
CA VAL A 38 6.89 -0.63 5.11
C VAL A 38 6.32 -1.69 6.05
N PHE A 39 5.00 -1.75 6.21
CA PHE A 39 4.34 -2.71 7.07
C PHE A 39 4.50 -4.14 6.55
N ASP A 40 4.28 -4.38 5.26
CA ASP A 40 4.55 -5.68 4.60
C ASP A 40 5.99 -6.15 4.84
N SER A 41 6.97 -5.22 4.73
CA SER A 41 8.37 -5.53 5.00
C SER A 41 8.62 -5.89 6.47
N LYS A 42 7.90 -5.26 7.40
CA LYS A 42 7.98 -5.54 8.84
C LYS A 42 7.31 -6.85 9.22
N GLU A 43 6.18 -7.19 8.61
CA GLU A 43 5.52 -8.47 8.82
C GLU A 43 6.40 -9.63 8.36
N LYS A 44 7.03 -9.51 7.18
CA LYS A 44 8.03 -10.48 6.69
C LYS A 44 9.22 -10.63 7.63
N GLU A 45 9.69 -9.53 8.22
CA GLU A 45 10.77 -9.57 9.21
C GLU A 45 10.35 -10.32 10.48
N TRP A 46 9.14 -10.07 11.00
CA TRP A 46 8.61 -10.77 12.17
C TRP A 46 8.35 -12.25 11.92
N ASP A 47 7.80 -12.58 10.76
CA ASP A 47 7.59 -13.96 10.29
C ASP A 47 8.90 -14.74 10.20
N ALA A 48 9.96 -14.11 9.69
CA ALA A 48 11.29 -14.73 9.61
C ALA A 48 11.95 -14.99 10.97
N ILE A 49 11.53 -14.29 12.03
CA ILE A 49 12.12 -14.39 13.38
C ILE A 49 11.25 -15.25 14.31
N SER A 50 9.95 -15.38 14.05
CA SER A 50 9.00 -16.09 14.90
C SER A 50 8.32 -17.23 14.15
N ASP A 51 8.57 -18.46 14.60
CA ASP A 51 8.05 -19.70 13.97
C ASP A 51 6.51 -19.76 13.85
N ASN A 52 5.77 -18.94 14.62
CA ASN A 52 4.31 -18.93 14.67
C ASN A 52 3.71 -17.53 14.48
N TYR A 53 4.42 -16.64 13.76
CA TYR A 53 3.87 -15.33 13.44
C TYR A 53 2.56 -15.47 12.65
N THR A 54 1.59 -14.60 12.92
CA THR A 54 0.36 -14.50 12.14
C THR A 54 0.32 -13.11 11.53
N TYR A 55 0.26 -13.05 10.20
CA TYR A 55 0.09 -11.80 9.48
C TYR A 55 -1.18 -11.09 9.95
N ILE A 56 -1.04 -9.80 10.22
CA ILE A 56 -2.10 -8.86 10.58
C ILE A 56 -2.87 -8.45 9.33
N ILE A 57 -2.15 -8.16 8.23
CA ILE A 57 -2.79 -7.90 6.94
C ILE A 57 -3.20 -9.23 6.31
N PRO A 58 -4.48 -9.41 5.93
CA PRO A 58 -4.93 -10.63 5.26
C PRO A 58 -4.21 -10.90 3.94
N ASP A 59 -4.10 -12.17 3.57
CA ASP A 59 -3.60 -12.59 2.26
C ASP A 59 -4.39 -11.92 1.12
N GLY A 60 -3.69 -11.51 0.06
CA GLY A 60 -4.25 -10.79 -1.07
C GLY A 60 -4.35 -9.28 -0.88
N LEU A 61 -4.12 -8.77 0.35
CA LEU A 61 -4.14 -7.34 0.67
C LEU A 61 -2.77 -6.79 1.08
N ARG A 62 -1.77 -7.66 1.28
CA ARG A 62 -0.40 -7.25 1.60
C ARG A 62 0.21 -6.57 0.38
N TRP A 63 1.14 -5.64 0.60
CA TRP A 63 1.79 -4.93 -0.51
C TRP A 63 2.36 -5.91 -1.55
N SER A 64 2.97 -6.99 -1.09
CA SER A 64 3.59 -7.98 -1.96
C SER A 64 2.62 -8.80 -2.80
N ASP A 65 1.33 -8.84 -2.44
CA ASP A 65 0.35 -9.62 -3.18
C ASP A 65 -0.16 -8.89 -4.44
N TRP A 66 -0.07 -7.56 -4.50
CA TRP A 66 -0.66 -6.77 -5.60
C TRP A 66 0.23 -5.66 -6.18
N ALA A 67 1.27 -5.21 -5.46
CA ALA A 67 2.08 -4.04 -5.83
C ALA A 67 3.57 -4.32 -6.04
N GLU A 68 4.01 -5.58 -5.94
CA GLU A 68 5.43 -5.96 -6.10
C GLU A 68 5.76 -6.47 -7.51
N ASP A 69 4.76 -6.85 -8.29
CA ASP A 69 4.90 -7.26 -9.70
C ASP A 69 4.75 -6.04 -10.64
N ASP A 70 5.77 -5.76 -11.44
CA ASP A 70 5.77 -4.68 -12.45
C ASP A 70 4.75 -4.96 -13.58
N GLU A 71 4.37 -6.22 -13.80
CA GLU A 71 3.32 -6.65 -14.74
C GLU A 71 1.97 -6.94 -14.04
N GLY A 72 1.83 -6.52 -12.78
CA GLY A 72 0.63 -6.72 -11.97
C GLY A 72 -0.59 -5.90 -12.40
N ILE A 73 -1.62 -5.89 -11.54
CA ILE A 73 -2.89 -5.20 -11.84
C ILE A 73 -2.69 -3.69 -12.03
N THR A 74 -3.37 -3.12 -13.02
CA THR A 74 -3.28 -1.69 -13.38
C THR A 74 -4.63 -1.15 -13.86
N GLY A 75 -4.71 0.16 -14.13
CA GLY A 75 -5.90 0.81 -14.68
C GLY A 75 -7.15 0.61 -13.82
N ASP A 76 -8.29 0.35 -14.47
CA ASP A 76 -9.60 0.21 -13.82
C ASP A 76 -9.64 -0.95 -12.81
N GLU A 77 -8.89 -2.03 -13.08
CA GLU A 77 -8.81 -3.19 -12.18
C GLU A 77 -8.11 -2.83 -10.87
N LEU A 78 -6.99 -2.09 -10.94
CA LEU A 78 -6.31 -1.59 -9.76
C LEU A 78 -7.19 -0.61 -8.97
N LEU A 79 -7.91 0.27 -9.67
CA LEU A 79 -8.82 1.22 -9.03
C LEU A 79 -9.98 0.50 -8.31
N ASP A 80 -10.56 -0.53 -8.92
CA ASP A 80 -11.62 -1.33 -8.31
C ASP A 80 -11.09 -2.08 -7.07
N PHE A 81 -9.92 -2.73 -7.18
CA PHE A 81 -9.27 -3.40 -6.07
C PHE A 81 -9.04 -2.45 -4.89
N VAL A 82 -8.41 -1.29 -5.12
CA VAL A 82 -8.08 -0.34 -4.05
C VAL A 82 -9.36 0.20 -3.38
N ASN A 83 -10.35 0.62 -4.16
CA ASN A 83 -11.54 1.28 -3.64
C ASN A 83 -12.55 0.31 -3.00
N ASN A 84 -12.80 -0.82 -3.65
CA ASN A 84 -13.89 -1.72 -3.29
C ASN A 84 -13.45 -2.95 -2.50
N THR A 85 -12.16 -3.28 -2.51
CA THR A 85 -11.61 -4.44 -1.80
C THR A 85 -10.66 -4.01 -0.68
N LEU A 86 -9.55 -3.34 -0.99
CA LEU A 86 -8.50 -3.01 -0.03
C LEU A 86 -9.00 -2.10 1.10
N PHE A 87 -9.45 -0.89 0.78
CA PHE A 87 -9.89 0.06 1.80
C PHE A 87 -11.16 -0.40 2.51
N LYS A 88 -12.06 -1.07 1.80
CA LYS A 88 -13.26 -1.64 2.40
C LYS A 88 -12.91 -2.68 3.47
N THR A 89 -11.99 -3.59 3.15
CA THR A 89 -11.57 -4.63 4.11
C THR A 89 -10.84 -4.01 5.30
N PHE A 90 -9.94 -3.06 5.09
CA PHE A 90 -9.24 -2.39 6.19
C PHE A 90 -10.15 -1.58 7.09
N LYS A 91 -11.22 -0.98 6.55
CA LYS A 91 -12.20 -0.26 7.34
C LYS A 91 -12.96 -1.19 8.31
N ASP A 92 -13.23 -2.42 7.87
CA ASP A 92 -13.99 -3.41 8.65
C ASP A 92 -13.06 -4.36 9.45
N LEU A 93 -11.73 -4.22 9.31
CA LEU A 93 -10.75 -5.09 9.94
C LEU A 93 -10.77 -4.89 11.46
N GLN A 94 -11.13 -5.94 12.20
CA GLN A 94 -11.07 -5.96 13.65
C GLN A 94 -9.77 -6.62 14.11
N LEU A 95 -8.85 -5.80 14.62
CA LEU A 95 -7.66 -6.30 15.29
C LEU A 95 -8.10 -6.93 16.61
N THR A 96 -7.96 -8.24 16.72
CA THR A 96 -8.16 -8.93 17.99
C THR A 96 -6.80 -9.03 18.66
N GLU A 97 -6.64 -8.45 19.86
CA GLU A 97 -5.46 -8.75 20.68
C GLU A 97 -5.48 -10.26 21.01
N LYS A 98 -4.39 -10.96 20.70
CA LYS A 98 -4.17 -12.34 21.13
C LYS A 98 -3.55 -12.37 22.52
#